data_AF-A0A7X7XUK7-F1
#
_entry.id   AF-A0A7X7XUK7-F1
#
_cell.length_a   1.000
_cell.length_b   1.000
_cell.length_c   1.000
_cell.angle_alpha   90.00
_cell.angle_beta   90.00
_cell.angle_gamma   90.00
#
_symmetry.space_group_name_H-M   'P 1'
#
loop_
_entity.id
_entity.type
_entity.pdbx_description
1 polymer ?
#
loop_
_entity_poly.entity_id
_entity_poly.type
_entity_poly.pdbx_seq_one_letter_code
_entity_poly.pdbx_strand_id
1 'polypeptide(L)' 'MTVDFDKVVKIANNNKYIFTVAVIKRARELFNLYPSPQKSPVSFIDIASKEIEENKIEISKE' A
#
# COMPACT_ATOMS: atom_id res chain seq x y z
N MET A 1 -6.34 9.36 8.01
CA MET A 1 -6.87 7.99 8.18
C MET A 1 -5.76 7.15 8.77
N THR A 2 -6.06 6.24 9.68
CA THR A 2 -5.04 5.48 10.42
C THR A 2 -5.11 4.01 10.00
N VAL A 3 -4.00 3.46 9.51
CA VAL A 3 -3.85 2.05 9.14
C VAL A 3 -3.54 1.24 10.40
N ASP A 4 -4.20 0.09 10.57
CA ASP A 4 -3.92 -0.82 11.69
C ASP A 4 -2.61 -1.59 11.42
N PHE A 5 -1.52 -1.14 12.03
CA PHE A 5 -0.18 -1.68 11.81
C PHE A 5 -0.07 -3.18 12.15
N ASP A 6 -0.76 -3.64 13.19
CA ASP A 6 -0.72 -5.04 13.61
C ASP A 6 -1.40 -5.95 12.57
N LYS A 7 -2.45 -5.46 11.92
CA LYS A 7 -3.09 -6.20 10.81
C LYS A 7 -2.20 -6.25 9.58
N VAL A 8 -1.64 -5.12 9.14
CA VAL A 8 -0.83 -5.11 7.92
C VAL A 8 0.47 -5.90 8.06
N VAL A 9 1.09 -5.91 9.24
CA VAL A 9 2.28 -6.75 9.51
C VAL A 9 1.92 -8.24 9.42
N LYS A 10 0.76 -8.66 9.92
CA LYS A 10 0.28 -10.05 9.76
C LYS A 10 0.05 -10.42 8.29
N ILE A 11 -0.58 -9.54 7.51
CA ILE A 11 -0.78 -9.73 6.06
C ILE A 11 0.58 -9.89 5.36
N ALA A 12 1.58 -9.13 5.77
CA ALA A 12 2.94 -9.22 5.26
C ALA A 12 3.81 -10.32 5.90
N ASN A 13 3.19 -11.37 6.48
CA ASN A 13 3.89 -12.51 7.10
C ASN A 13 4.88 -12.09 8.21
N ASN A 14 4.49 -11.11 9.03
CA ASN A 14 5.33 -10.51 10.08
C ASN A 14 6.61 -9.83 9.56
N ASN A 15 6.69 -9.53 8.27
CA ASN A 15 7.83 -8.84 7.68
C ASN A 15 7.45 -7.42 7.22
N LYS A 16 7.82 -6.43 8.02
CA LYS A 16 7.56 -5.01 7.73
C LYS A 16 8.16 -4.54 6.39
N TYR A 17 9.26 -5.13 5.92
CA TYR A 17 9.87 -4.74 4.65
C TYR A 17 9.03 -5.19 3.46
N ILE A 18 8.41 -6.38 3.56
CA ILE A 18 7.48 -6.87 2.54
C ILE A 18 6.29 -5.91 2.41
N PHE A 19 5.74 -5.46 3.54
CA PHE A 19 4.66 -4.47 3.54
C PHE A 19 5.09 -3.15 2.86
N THR A 20 6.24 -2.60 3.24
CA THR A 20 6.75 -1.35 2.65
C THR A 20 6.93 -1.47 1.13
N VAL A 21 7.49 -2.58 0.64
CA VAL A 21 7.66 -2.79 -0.80
C VAL A 21 6.31 -2.89 -1.51
N ALA A 22 5.34 -3.61 -0.93
CA ALA A 22 4.00 -3.73 -1.49
C ALA A 22 3.27 -2.38 -1.60
N VAL A 23 3.34 -1.56 -0.54
CA VAL A 23 2.77 -0.20 -0.53
C VAL A 23 3.40 0.67 -1.60
N ILE A 24 4.73 0.65 -1.75
CA ILE A 24 5.42 1.47 -2.77
C ILE A 24 5.08 1.00 -4.19
N LYS A 25 5.06 -0.31 -4.45
CA LYS A 25 4.65 -0.87 -5.75
C LYS A 25 3.24 -0.40 -6.10
N ARG A 26 2.30 -0.53 -5.16
CA ARG A 26 0.91 -0.16 -5.37
C ARG A 26 0.69 1.35 -5.50
N ALA A 27 1.37 2.16 -4.70
CA ALA A 27 1.32 3.62 -4.82
C ALA A 27 1.82 4.08 -6.19
N ARG A 28 2.86 3.43 -6.74
CA ARG A 28 3.35 3.71 -8.09
C ARG A 28 2.32 3.35 -9.17
N GLU A 29 1.62 2.22 -9.04
CA GLU A 29 0.51 1.87 -9.93
C GLU A 29 -0.61 2.91 -9.89
N LEU A 30 -1.03 3.32 -8.70
CA LEU A 30 -2.06 4.33 -8.51
C LEU A 30 -1.65 5.68 -9.11
N PHE A 31 -0.38 6.06 -8.97
CA PHE A 31 0.15 7.28 -9.58
C PHE A 31 0.11 7.21 -11.11
N ASN A 32 0.49 6.08 -11.71
CA ASN A 32 0.44 5.87 -13.16
C ASN A 32 -1.00 5.87 -13.70
N LEU A 33 -1.96 5.33 -12.93
CA LEU A 33 -3.38 5.29 -13.31
C LEU A 33 -4.07 6.64 -13.16
N TYR A 34 -3.66 7.43 -12.16
CA TYR A 34 -4.24 8.73 -11.85
C TYR A 34 -3.15 9.80 -11.75
N PRO A 35 -2.46 10.14 -12.86
CA PRO A 35 -1.44 11.19 -12.88
C PRO A 35 -2.13 12.56 -12.77
N SER A 36 -2.61 12.90 -11.57
CA SER A 36 -3.23 14.20 -11.29
C SER A 36 -2.29 15.03 -10.43
N PRO A 37 -1.97 16.28 -10.84
CA PRO A 37 -1.16 17.19 -10.02
C PRO A 37 -1.85 17.59 -8.71
N GLN A 38 -3.14 17.26 -8.54
CA GLN A 38 -3.92 17.56 -7.34
C GLN A 38 -3.77 16.46 -6.26
N LYS A 39 -3.32 15.25 -6.61
CA LYS A 39 -3.09 14.18 -5.63
C LYS A 39 -1.60 14.10 -5.30
N SER A 40 -1.29 14.37 -4.03
CA SER A 40 0.07 14.23 -3.50
C SER A 40 0.52 12.76 -3.55
N PRO A 41 1.81 12.47 -3.78
CA PRO A 41 2.38 11.14 -3.59
C PRO A 41 2.02 10.50 -2.24
N VAL A 42 1.91 11.30 -1.18
CA VAL A 42 1.50 10.86 0.16
C VAL A 42 0.09 10.27 0.13
N SER A 43 -0.81 10.86 -0.65
CA SER A 43 -2.18 10.37 -0.79
C SER A 43 -2.25 8.99 -1.44
N PHE A 44 -1.34 8.68 -2.37
CA PHE A 44 -1.28 7.35 -2.99
C PHE A 44 -0.70 6.30 -2.05
N ILE A 45 0.22 6.67 -1.16
CA ILE A 45 0.71 5.80 -0.09
C ILE A 45 -0.42 5.44 0.88
N ASP A 46 -1.22 6.43 1.29
CA ASP A 46 -2.36 6.21 2.19
C ASP A 46 -3.42 5.29 1.56
N ILE A 47 -3.75 5.52 0.27
CA ILE A 47 -4.69 4.69 -0.48
C ILE A 47 -4.14 3.26 -0.62
N ALA A 48 -2.89 3.10 -1.04
CA ALA A 48 -2.25 1.80 -1.20
C ALA A 48 -2.23 1.00 0.11
N SER A 49 -1.88 1.64 1.22
CA SER A 49 -1.85 1.01 2.54
C SER A 49 -3.23 0.49 2.95
N LYS A 50 -4.29 1.27 2.65
CA LYS A 50 -5.67 0.87 2.93
C LYS A 50 -6.16 -0.26 2.02
N GLU A 51 -5.83 -0.24 0.73
CA GLU A 51 -6.18 -1.33 -0.19
C GLU A 51 -5.55 -2.66 0.24
N ILE A 52 -4.31 -2.63 0.75
CA ILE A 52 -3.63 -3.81 1.28
C ILE A 52 -4.28 -4.28 2.59
N GLU A 53 -4.57 -3.36 3.52
CA GLU A 53 -5.28 -3.69 4.77
C GLU A 53 -6.64 -4.35 4.52
N GLU A 54 -7.37 -3.88 3.50
CA GLU A 54 -8.67 -4.41 3.09
C GLU A 54 -8.57 -5.71 2.25
N ASN A 55 -7.37 -6.30 2.09
CA ASN A 55 -7.09 -7.46 1.23
C ASN A 55 -7.57 -7.29 -0.23
N LYS A 56 -7.64 -6.06 -0.73
CA LYS A 56 -7.97 -5.78 -2.15
C LYS A 56 -6.79 -6.07 -3.08
N ILE A 57 -5.58 -6.16 -2.54
CA ILE A 57 -4.34 -6.44 -3.26
C ILE A 57 -3.61 -7.56 -2.53
N GLU A 58 -3.24 -8.62 -3.25
CA GLU A 58 -2.39 -9.68 -2.72
C GLU A 58 -0.91 -9.26 -2.71
N ILE A 59 -0.24 -9.48 -1.58
CA ILE A 59 1.19 -9.29 -1.47
C ILE A 59 1.89 -10.53 -2.03
N SER A 60 2.21 -10.52 -3.32
CA SER A 60 2.99 -11.60 -3.95
C SER A 60 4.45 -11.62 -3.47
N LYS A 61 4.94 -12.81 -3.13
CA LYS A 61 6.34 -13.10 -2.81
C LYS A 61 7.04 -13.64 -4.06
N GLU A 62 7.31 -12.78 -5.03
CA GLU A 62 8.35 -13.09 -6.01
C GLU A 62 9.74 -12.91 -5.39
#